data_AF-A0A252BVL4-F1
#
_entry.id   AF-A0A252BVL4-F1
#
_cell.length_a   1.000
_cell.length_b   1.000
_cell.length_c   1.000
_cell.angle_alpha   90.00
_cell.angle_beta   90.00
_cell.angle_gamma   90.00
#
_symmetry.space_group_name_H-M   'P 1'
#
loop_
_entity.id
_entity.type
_entity.pdbx_description
1 polymer ?
#
loop_
_entity_poly.entity_id
_entity_poly.type
_entity_poly.pdbx_seq_one_letter_code
_entity_poly.pdbx_strand_id
1 'polypeptide(L)'
;MVSPCKLPFLLLLAAFTLAGCTPPDFRTPGPLQQESTYNALFPQWAELCAVSQISKKPGFGADIAGGPGGHAVLFLHGACLDPTSPYPILKTCPQGETGVSMNAHFVNANWVGVPGRMFFYNGILKPDEGLTREAYTTTKNAAKQRGLYSAISFRDWALADRPPGTPAEDWKYEVSIGTDYAVSYGRARYCARLPVTAPQMTQIVNFLNTRNALYQHGPRTFETNVLQDNCNHLIHNALAAADFWRDLPVHQFILKAALTFPVPKNEVVNLLDRARRHEPGDLHALYHDPLTRHTLLHDGWLPGEPGIILDSNTVQTPNAVYNTRLSLIFYDDPLLGHYNRTFQHYLDQPRYHDLHANLLWYSTLYTRIAHERRPLSEWLKKEPSDFMNFYNAYYTWLEAQKSLVDKGLTLLSVAAPTSSAWPPVPPGTQKEEPARANAR
;
A
#
# COMPACT_ATOMS: atom_id res chain seq x y z
N MET A 1 20.31 20.21 -56.43
CA MET A 1 18.89 20.04 -56.06
C MET A 1 18.80 18.90 -55.06
N VAL A 2 18.63 19.22 -53.77
CA VAL A 2 18.42 18.25 -52.69
C VAL A 2 17.31 18.82 -51.81
N SER A 3 16.25 18.03 -51.63
CA SER A 3 15.01 18.40 -50.91
C SER A 3 15.23 18.66 -49.41
N PRO A 4 14.41 19.52 -48.78
CA PRO A 4 14.45 19.73 -47.34
C PRO A 4 13.60 18.70 -46.59
N CYS A 5 14.24 18.12 -45.59
CA CYS A 5 13.76 17.74 -44.27
C CYS A 5 12.28 18.10 -43.95
N LYS A 6 11.44 17.07 -43.70
CA LYS A 6 10.19 17.19 -42.96
C LYS A 6 10.03 16.03 -41.99
N LEU A 7 10.58 16.18 -40.79
CA LEU A 7 10.11 15.48 -39.60
C LEU A 7 10.36 16.42 -38.41
N PRO A 8 9.35 17.19 -37.98
CA PRO A 8 8.82 16.93 -36.64
C PRO A 8 7.37 17.40 -36.48
N PHE A 9 6.42 16.48 -36.34
CA PHE A 9 5.09 16.85 -35.81
C PHE A 9 4.43 15.76 -34.94
N LEU A 10 4.96 14.54 -34.93
CA LEU A 10 4.38 13.43 -34.15
C LEU A 10 4.89 13.30 -32.70
N LEU A 11 6.00 13.96 -32.32
CA LEU A 11 6.54 13.87 -30.95
C LEU A 11 5.94 14.87 -29.95
N LEU A 12 5.20 15.88 -30.43
CA LEU A 12 4.60 16.91 -29.56
C LEU A 12 3.17 16.60 -29.11
N LEU A 13 2.46 15.66 -29.75
CA LEU A 13 1.10 15.29 -29.35
C LEU A 13 1.03 14.28 -28.20
N ALA A 14 2.10 13.51 -27.94
CA ALA A 14 2.13 12.51 -26.87
C ALA A 14 2.30 13.11 -25.45
N ALA A 15 2.63 14.40 -25.35
CA ALA A 15 2.80 15.09 -24.06
C ALA A 15 1.51 15.74 -23.54
N PHE A 16 0.45 15.84 -24.36
CA PHE A 16 -0.77 16.59 -24.03
C PHE A 16 -1.96 15.74 -23.54
N THR A 17 -1.79 14.41 -23.42
CA THR A 17 -2.84 13.51 -22.91
C THR A 17 -2.58 13.00 -21.49
N LEU A 18 -1.77 13.71 -20.69
CA LEU A 18 -1.68 13.50 -19.24
C LEU A 18 -2.85 14.23 -18.56
N ALA A 19 -4.01 13.58 -18.53
CA ALA A 19 -5.19 14.09 -17.85
C ALA A 19 -4.90 14.37 -16.37
N GLY A 20 -5.13 15.63 -15.94
CA GLY A 20 -5.41 16.02 -14.55
C GLY A 20 -4.21 16.36 -13.65
N CYS A 21 -3.60 17.53 -13.85
CA CYS A 21 -2.58 18.13 -12.96
C CYS A 21 -3.13 18.62 -11.61
N THR A 22 -4.11 17.96 -10.99
CA THR A 22 -4.47 18.27 -9.60
C THR A 22 -3.51 17.50 -8.69
N PRO A 23 -2.70 18.16 -7.85
CA PRO A 23 -1.84 17.47 -6.90
C PRO A 23 -2.68 16.53 -6.04
N PRO A 24 -2.23 15.29 -5.78
CA PRO A 24 -2.97 14.37 -4.92
C PRO A 24 -3.18 14.96 -3.53
N ASP A 25 -4.41 14.89 -3.01
CA ASP A 25 -4.69 15.26 -1.62
C ASP A 25 -4.54 14.03 -0.71
N PHE A 26 -3.37 13.91 -0.09
CA PHE A 26 -3.08 12.83 0.85
C PHE A 26 -3.76 12.96 2.21
N ARG A 27 -4.56 14.02 2.43
CA ARG A 27 -5.41 14.14 3.63
C ARG A 27 -6.73 13.39 3.47
N THR A 28 -7.06 12.95 2.26
CA THR A 28 -8.30 12.22 1.97
C THR A 28 -7.96 10.80 1.50
N PRO A 29 -8.49 9.74 2.14
CA PRO A 29 -9.50 9.79 3.19
C PRO A 29 -8.93 10.10 4.59
N GLY A 30 -7.61 10.10 4.74
CA GLY A 30 -6.93 10.20 6.03
C GLY A 30 -6.61 8.83 6.64
N PRO A 31 -5.97 8.80 7.81
CA PRO A 31 -5.61 7.56 8.48
C PRO A 31 -6.86 6.84 9.02
N LEU A 32 -6.82 5.51 9.05
CA LEU A 32 -7.89 4.68 9.62
C LEU A 32 -8.14 5.04 11.11
N GLN A 33 -9.34 5.54 11.40
CA GLN A 33 -9.82 5.75 12.76
C GLN A 33 -10.31 4.38 13.30
N GLN A 34 -9.81 3.90 14.45
CA GLN A 34 -10.11 2.57 15.06
C GLN A 34 -9.23 1.39 14.61
N GLU A 35 -7.94 1.63 14.39
CA GLU A 35 -6.95 0.57 14.08
C GLU A 35 -6.91 -0.58 15.10
N SER A 36 -7.15 -0.33 16.39
CA SER A 36 -7.23 -1.39 17.40
C SER A 36 -8.38 -2.37 17.16
N THR A 37 -9.56 -1.86 16.80
CA THR A 37 -10.70 -2.71 16.45
C THR A 37 -10.45 -3.46 15.15
N TYR A 38 -9.84 -2.79 14.17
CA TYR A 38 -9.41 -3.43 12.92
C TYR A 38 -8.50 -4.64 13.19
N ASN A 39 -7.44 -4.46 13.99
CA ASN A 39 -6.49 -5.52 14.33
C ASN A 39 -7.13 -6.65 15.17
N ALA A 40 -8.16 -6.34 15.97
CA ALA A 40 -8.90 -7.35 16.73
C ALA A 40 -9.83 -8.22 15.86
N LEU A 41 -10.28 -7.68 14.72
CA LEU A 41 -11.10 -8.40 13.75
C LEU A 41 -10.26 -9.16 12.73
N PHE A 42 -9.16 -8.55 12.30
CA PHE A 42 -8.24 -9.08 11.29
C PHE A 42 -6.85 -9.20 11.92
N PRO A 43 -6.52 -10.33 12.58
CA PRO A 43 -5.24 -10.49 13.26
C PRO A 43 -4.05 -10.53 12.30
N GLN A 44 -4.30 -10.83 11.02
CA GLN A 44 -3.27 -10.81 9.99
C GLN A 44 -3.76 -10.06 8.76
N TRP A 45 -2.90 -9.19 8.25
CA TRP A 45 -3.19 -8.39 7.08
C TRP A 45 -1.90 -7.93 6.42
N ALA A 46 -2.00 -7.73 5.11
CA ALA A 46 -0.99 -7.09 4.29
C ALA A 46 -1.48 -5.69 3.93
N GLU A 47 -0.58 -4.71 3.91
CA GLU A 47 -0.90 -3.35 3.49
C GLU A 47 0.03 -2.92 2.38
N LEU A 48 -0.55 -2.75 1.19
CA LEU A 48 0.14 -2.24 0.02
C LEU A 48 0.04 -0.72 0.04
N CYS A 49 1.18 -0.03 0.09
CA CYS A 49 1.23 1.42 0.08
C CYS A 49 1.92 1.96 -1.17
N ALA A 50 1.20 2.80 -1.92
CA ALA A 50 1.78 3.69 -2.91
C ALA A 50 2.28 4.96 -2.21
N VAL A 51 3.58 5.21 -2.28
CA VAL A 51 4.21 6.38 -1.65
C VAL A 51 4.63 7.38 -2.72
N SER A 52 4.49 8.66 -2.43
CA SER A 52 4.75 9.76 -3.37
C SER A 52 6.20 9.83 -3.84
N GLN A 53 6.48 10.76 -4.76
CA GLN A 53 7.83 11.23 -5.02
C GLN A 53 8.54 11.57 -3.70
N ILE A 54 9.88 11.53 -3.70
CA ILE A 54 10.72 12.02 -2.61
C ILE A 54 11.53 13.20 -3.13
N SER A 55 11.67 14.24 -2.32
CA SER A 55 12.52 15.38 -2.66
C SER A 55 13.11 15.94 -1.39
N LYS A 56 14.41 15.71 -1.19
CA LYS A 56 15.13 16.25 -0.04
C LYS A 56 15.55 17.70 -0.30
N LYS A 57 15.59 18.51 0.75
CA LYS A 57 16.06 19.89 0.67
C LYS A 57 17.58 19.89 0.50
N PRO A 58 18.14 20.80 -0.32
CA PRO A 58 19.59 20.89 -0.49
C PRO A 58 20.28 21.32 0.82
N GLY A 59 21.57 20.99 0.93
CA GLY A 59 22.43 21.45 2.03
C GLY A 59 22.33 20.65 3.33
N PHE A 60 21.75 19.45 3.30
CA PHE A 60 21.77 18.53 4.45
C PHE A 60 21.73 17.06 4.02
N GLY A 61 22.81 16.32 4.31
CA GLY A 61 22.91 14.88 4.02
C GLY A 61 22.99 14.54 2.53
N ALA A 62 22.63 13.31 2.15
CA ALA A 62 22.61 12.89 0.75
C ALA A 62 21.60 13.70 -0.08
N ASP A 63 21.91 13.97 -1.35
CA ASP A 63 20.95 14.52 -2.30
C ASP A 63 20.04 13.40 -2.81
N ILE A 64 18.77 13.43 -2.40
CA ILE A 64 17.80 12.37 -2.68
C ILE A 64 16.59 12.99 -3.37
N ALA A 65 16.38 12.59 -4.63
CA ALA A 65 15.20 12.92 -5.41
C ALA A 65 14.68 11.68 -6.13
N GLY A 66 13.35 11.52 -6.14
CA GLY A 66 12.66 10.46 -6.87
C GLY A 66 11.56 11.05 -7.75
N GLY A 67 11.25 10.35 -8.84
CA GLY A 67 10.27 10.81 -9.82
C GLY A 67 8.81 10.77 -9.33
N PRO A 68 7.89 11.38 -10.09
CA PRO A 68 6.46 11.48 -9.74
C PRO A 68 5.71 10.14 -9.75
N GLY A 69 6.32 9.08 -10.31
CA GLY A 69 5.80 7.71 -10.21
C GLY A 69 5.85 7.15 -8.78
N GLY A 70 6.63 7.77 -7.89
CA GLY A 70 6.69 7.40 -6.48
C GLY A 70 7.47 6.11 -6.22
N HIS A 71 7.07 5.40 -5.17
CA HIS A 71 7.61 4.10 -4.78
C HIS A 71 6.48 3.26 -4.16
N ALA A 72 6.71 1.98 -3.91
CA ALA A 72 5.76 1.11 -3.27
C ALA A 72 6.42 0.34 -2.13
N VAL A 73 5.71 0.25 -1.01
CA VAL A 73 6.16 -0.47 0.17
C VAL A 73 5.04 -1.39 0.65
N LEU A 74 5.41 -2.50 1.28
CA LEU A 74 4.48 -3.47 1.85
C LEU A 74 4.65 -3.49 3.36
N PHE A 75 3.57 -3.51 4.10
CA PHE A 75 3.60 -3.75 5.53
C PHE A 75 2.81 -5.01 5.87
N LEU A 76 3.35 -5.83 6.77
CA LEU A 76 2.76 -7.09 7.20
C LEU A 76 2.50 -7.05 8.70
N HIS A 77 1.24 -7.19 9.08
CA HIS A 77 0.83 -7.53 10.45
C HIS A 77 0.58 -9.04 10.49
N GLY A 78 1.38 -9.78 11.26
CA GLY A 78 1.45 -11.24 11.22
C GLY A 78 2.81 -11.81 10.80
N ALA A 79 3.82 -10.97 10.57
CA ALA A 79 5.17 -11.37 10.17
C ALA A 79 6.28 -10.56 10.87
N CYS A 80 7.39 -11.22 11.15
CA CYS A 80 8.55 -10.65 11.85
C CYS A 80 9.83 -11.12 11.18
N LEU A 81 10.87 -10.28 11.25
CA LEU A 81 12.23 -10.73 10.95
C LEU A 81 12.64 -11.85 11.91
N ASP A 82 13.37 -12.83 11.38
CA ASP A 82 13.98 -13.88 12.20
C ASP A 82 15.30 -13.38 12.81
N PRO A 83 15.38 -13.14 14.14
CA PRO A 83 16.56 -12.55 14.75
C PRO A 83 17.78 -13.49 14.79
N THR A 84 17.59 -14.78 14.53
CA THR A 84 18.65 -15.79 14.46
C THR A 84 19.28 -15.88 13.07
N SER A 85 18.62 -15.32 12.05
CA SER A 85 19.13 -15.33 10.68
C SER A 85 20.19 -14.22 10.52
N PRO A 86 21.35 -14.52 9.93
CA PRO A 86 22.38 -13.52 9.63
C PRO A 86 22.00 -12.59 8.47
N TYR A 87 20.81 -12.75 7.90
CA TYR A 87 20.33 -12.08 6.70
C TYR A 87 18.80 -11.88 6.77
N PRO A 88 18.21 -10.87 6.10
CA PRO A 88 16.77 -10.59 6.22
C PRO A 88 15.91 -11.76 5.73
N ILE A 89 15.35 -12.50 6.70
CA ILE A 89 14.39 -13.58 6.52
C ILE A 89 13.19 -13.25 7.40
N LEU A 90 12.00 -13.42 6.85
CA LEU A 90 10.74 -13.31 7.57
C LEU A 90 10.30 -14.68 8.10
N LYS A 91 9.57 -14.67 9.20
CA LYS A 91 8.74 -15.78 9.67
C LYS A 91 7.35 -15.27 10.02
N THR A 92 6.38 -16.17 10.00
CA THR A 92 5.04 -15.87 10.50
C THR A 92 5.08 -15.73 12.01
N CYS A 93 4.41 -14.70 12.52
CA CYS A 93 4.25 -14.47 13.95
C CYS A 93 3.01 -13.58 14.16
N PRO A 94 1.96 -14.07 14.85
CA PRO A 94 0.64 -13.42 14.86
C PRO A 94 0.61 -11.96 15.32
N GLN A 95 1.54 -11.57 16.20
CA GLN A 95 1.64 -10.20 16.74
C GLN A 95 2.85 -9.45 16.17
N GLY A 96 3.53 -10.03 15.19
CA GLY A 96 4.70 -9.41 14.59
C GLY A 96 4.32 -8.39 13.54
N GLU A 97 5.12 -7.35 13.45
CA GLU A 97 4.95 -6.28 12.48
C GLU A 97 6.25 -6.07 11.72
N THR A 98 6.19 -6.12 10.39
CA THR A 98 7.35 -5.84 9.55
C THR A 98 6.96 -5.05 8.31
N GLY A 99 7.64 -3.91 8.11
CA GLY A 99 7.68 -3.22 6.83
C GLY A 99 8.68 -3.89 5.90
N VAL A 100 8.35 -3.96 4.62
CA VAL A 100 9.15 -4.53 3.54
C VAL A 100 9.33 -3.46 2.49
N SER A 101 10.59 -3.16 2.18
CA SER A 101 10.97 -2.21 1.13
C SER A 101 11.98 -2.82 0.19
N MET A 102 11.88 -2.47 -1.09
CA MET A 102 12.83 -2.87 -2.12
C MET A 102 13.57 -1.63 -2.61
N ASN A 103 14.90 -1.70 -2.69
CA ASN A 103 15.71 -0.56 -3.09
C ASN A 103 16.70 -0.95 -4.20
N ALA A 104 16.83 -0.09 -5.20
CA ALA A 104 17.82 -0.21 -6.26
C ALA A 104 19.26 -0.19 -5.74
N HIS A 105 19.47 0.31 -4.52
CA HIS A 105 20.78 0.33 -3.87
C HIS A 105 21.28 -1.06 -3.50
N PHE A 106 20.41 -2.06 -3.31
CA PHE A 106 20.83 -3.36 -2.81
C PHE A 106 21.59 -4.18 -3.86
N VAL A 107 22.55 -4.98 -3.39
CA VAL A 107 23.35 -5.89 -4.23
C VAL A 107 23.00 -7.35 -3.97
N ASN A 108 23.01 -7.76 -2.71
CA ASN A 108 22.82 -9.14 -2.28
C ASN A 108 21.44 -9.37 -1.67
N ALA A 109 20.48 -8.47 -1.91
CA ALA A 109 19.11 -8.57 -1.42
C ALA A 109 18.11 -7.96 -2.39
N ASN A 110 16.91 -8.52 -2.44
CA ASN A 110 15.79 -7.95 -3.18
C ASN A 110 15.05 -6.92 -2.31
N TRP A 111 14.89 -7.21 -1.02
CA TRP A 111 14.19 -6.37 -0.07
C TRP A 111 14.87 -6.36 1.32
N VAL A 112 14.55 -5.33 2.09
CA VAL A 112 14.91 -5.16 3.50
C VAL A 112 13.66 -5.19 4.37
N GLY A 113 13.77 -5.76 5.57
CA GLY A 113 12.72 -5.73 6.58
C GLY A 113 12.96 -4.67 7.63
N VAL A 114 11.89 -4.02 8.08
CA VAL A 114 11.93 -3.00 9.14
C VAL A 114 10.93 -3.38 10.24
N PRO A 115 11.39 -3.79 11.42
CA PRO A 115 10.49 -4.17 12.51
C PRO A 115 9.67 -2.99 13.04
N GLY A 116 8.35 -3.23 13.19
CA GLY A 116 7.40 -2.31 13.79
C GLY A 116 6.86 -1.24 12.84
N ARG A 117 5.52 -1.11 12.81
CA ARG A 117 4.80 -0.17 11.93
C ARG A 117 5.24 1.27 12.13
N MET A 118 5.34 1.70 13.39
CA MET A 118 5.68 3.08 13.73
C MET A 118 7.07 3.47 13.23
N PHE A 119 8.07 2.60 13.37
CA PHE A 119 9.41 2.93 12.88
C PHE A 119 9.51 2.87 11.36
N PHE A 120 8.83 1.91 10.74
CA PHE A 120 8.78 1.78 9.29
C PHE A 120 8.20 3.03 8.62
N TYR A 121 7.07 3.53 9.11
CA TYR A 121 6.43 4.71 8.53
C TYR A 121 6.95 6.02 9.13
N ASN A 122 6.99 6.15 10.45
CA ASN A 122 7.16 7.44 11.13
C ASN A 122 8.51 7.57 11.86
N GLY A 123 9.41 6.59 11.74
CA GLY A 123 10.69 6.61 12.43
C GLY A 123 10.51 6.67 13.96
N ILE A 124 11.11 7.68 14.60
CA ILE A 124 10.97 7.90 16.04
C ILE A 124 9.92 8.96 16.39
N LEU A 125 9.35 9.63 15.39
CA LEU A 125 8.44 10.75 15.61
C LEU A 125 7.09 10.25 16.10
N LYS A 126 6.51 11.04 17.00
CA LYS A 126 5.12 10.88 17.39
C LYS A 126 4.19 11.44 16.30
N PRO A 127 2.90 11.08 16.32
CA PRO A 127 1.88 11.80 15.55
C PRO A 127 2.02 13.31 15.76
N ASP A 128 1.85 14.07 14.68
CA ASP A 128 1.89 15.55 14.63
C ASP A 128 3.24 16.22 14.97
N GLU A 129 4.31 15.46 15.26
CA GLU A 129 5.64 16.02 15.54
C GLU A 129 6.37 16.42 14.24
N GLY A 130 6.91 17.63 14.16
CA GLY A 130 7.66 18.06 12.97
C GLY A 130 9.00 17.33 12.81
N LEU A 131 9.43 17.07 11.57
CA LEU A 131 10.75 16.49 11.31
C LEU A 131 11.86 17.55 11.42
N THR A 132 12.67 17.46 12.48
CA THR A 132 13.89 18.25 12.65
C THR A 132 15.14 17.51 12.14
N ARG A 133 16.26 18.22 11.93
CA ARG A 133 17.55 17.59 11.56
C ARG A 133 18.11 16.68 12.67
N GLU A 134 17.83 17.03 13.92
CA GLU A 134 18.20 16.21 15.08
C GLU A 134 17.39 14.90 15.08
N ALA A 135 16.06 14.98 14.97
CA ALA A 135 15.21 13.81 14.92
C ALA A 135 15.55 12.89 13.74
N TYR A 136 15.86 13.46 12.58
CA TYR A 136 16.38 12.74 11.43
C TYR A 136 17.65 11.95 11.78
N THR A 137 18.64 12.61 12.39
CA THR A 137 19.91 11.99 12.79
C THR A 137 19.70 10.89 13.84
N THR A 138 18.88 11.16 14.85
CA THR A 138 18.52 10.17 15.88
C THR A 138 17.81 8.96 15.28
N THR A 139 16.94 9.17 14.28
CA THR A 139 16.26 8.07 13.57
C THR A 139 17.25 7.21 12.79
N LYS A 140 18.24 7.80 12.11
CA LYS A 140 19.31 7.03 11.46
C LYS A 140 20.12 6.22 12.47
N ASN A 141 20.47 6.81 13.61
CA ASN A 141 21.19 6.11 14.66
C ASN A 141 20.37 4.93 15.21
N ALA A 142 19.06 5.11 15.40
CA ALA A 142 18.16 4.04 15.80
C ALA A 142 18.08 2.93 14.73
N ALA A 143 18.03 3.29 13.44
CA ALA A 143 18.08 2.31 12.35
C ALA A 143 19.41 1.52 12.35
N LYS A 144 20.53 2.20 12.59
CA LYS A 144 21.86 1.58 12.72
C LYS A 144 21.95 0.63 13.90
N GLN A 145 21.42 1.03 15.07
CA GLN A 145 21.37 0.18 16.27
C GLN A 145 20.54 -1.09 16.03
N ARG A 146 19.50 -1.01 15.20
CA ARG A 146 18.69 -2.16 14.78
C ARG A 146 19.37 -3.02 13.71
N GLY A 147 20.48 -2.56 13.14
CA GLY A 147 21.22 -3.28 12.12
C GLY A 147 20.44 -3.55 10.84
N LEU A 148 19.54 -2.64 10.43
CA LEU A 148 18.64 -2.87 9.27
C LEU A 148 19.38 -3.30 7.99
N TYR A 149 20.62 -2.81 7.80
CA TYR A 149 21.43 -3.10 6.62
C TYR A 149 22.71 -3.89 6.94
N SER A 150 22.84 -4.47 8.13
CA SER A 150 24.08 -5.13 8.59
C SER A 150 24.55 -6.25 7.65
N ALA A 151 23.60 -6.94 7.00
CA ALA A 151 23.85 -8.03 6.06
C ALA A 151 23.55 -7.67 4.59
N ILE A 152 23.19 -6.41 4.30
CA ILE A 152 22.85 -5.94 2.96
C ILE A 152 23.98 -5.07 2.42
N SER A 153 24.58 -5.50 1.31
CA SER A 153 25.54 -4.73 0.54
C SER A 153 24.84 -3.72 -0.36
N PHE A 154 25.43 -2.52 -0.45
CA PHE A 154 24.93 -1.43 -1.30
C PHE A 154 25.82 -1.27 -2.52
N ARG A 155 25.24 -0.83 -3.64
CA ARG A 155 25.96 -0.54 -4.88
C ARG A 155 26.89 0.66 -4.70
N ASP A 156 28.06 0.62 -5.33
CA ASP A 156 29.07 1.67 -5.22
C ASP A 156 28.53 3.05 -5.60
N TRP A 157 27.69 3.14 -6.65
CA TRP A 157 27.10 4.41 -7.07
C TRP A 157 26.18 5.02 -6.01
N ALA A 158 25.51 4.22 -5.18
CA ALA A 158 24.67 4.71 -4.09
C ALA A 158 25.53 5.28 -2.94
N LEU A 159 26.80 4.92 -2.90
CA LEU A 159 27.77 5.35 -1.89
C LEU A 159 28.76 6.41 -2.41
N ALA A 160 28.66 6.78 -3.69
CA ALA A 160 29.64 7.63 -4.37
C ALA A 160 29.69 9.05 -3.79
N ASP A 161 28.53 9.62 -3.44
CA ASP A 161 28.40 10.99 -2.93
C ASP A 161 28.60 11.10 -1.40
N ARG A 162 29.12 10.04 -0.78
CA ARG A 162 29.41 10.01 0.66
C ARG A 162 30.51 11.05 0.99
N PRO A 163 30.30 11.93 1.99
CA PRO A 163 31.31 12.89 2.41
C PRO A 163 32.61 12.21 2.90
N PRO A 164 33.78 12.84 2.71
CA PRO A 164 35.04 12.36 3.26
C PRO A 164 34.95 12.10 4.76
N GLY A 165 35.51 10.97 5.21
CA GLY A 165 35.51 10.57 6.63
C GLY A 165 34.21 9.91 7.15
N THR A 166 33.11 9.93 6.40
CA THR A 166 31.88 9.18 6.77
C THR A 166 32.06 7.71 6.41
N PRO A 167 31.86 6.70 7.28
CA PRO A 167 31.95 5.28 6.88
C PRO A 167 30.89 4.86 5.85
N ALA A 168 31.22 3.94 4.94
CA ALA A 168 30.30 3.44 3.90
C ALA A 168 29.05 2.78 4.51
N GLU A 169 29.23 1.97 5.56
CA GLU A 169 28.14 1.34 6.31
C GLU A 169 27.17 2.36 6.92
N ASP A 170 27.67 3.51 7.38
CA ASP A 170 26.85 4.56 7.98
C ASP A 170 26.07 5.33 6.91
N TRP A 171 26.63 5.45 5.71
CA TRP A 171 26.01 6.13 4.59
C TRP A 171 24.79 5.39 4.05
N LYS A 172 24.70 4.05 4.20
CA LYS A 172 23.51 3.27 3.84
C LYS A 172 22.23 3.84 4.47
N TYR A 173 22.31 4.20 5.74
CA TYR A 173 21.19 4.79 6.49
C TYR A 173 20.85 6.20 6.00
N GLU A 174 21.82 6.95 5.50
CA GLU A 174 21.59 8.29 4.94
C GLU A 174 20.82 8.23 3.61
N VAL A 175 21.15 7.28 2.73
CA VAL A 175 20.55 7.19 1.39
C VAL A 175 19.21 6.44 1.35
N SER A 176 18.83 5.78 2.46
CA SER A 176 17.63 4.95 2.55
C SER A 176 16.48 5.52 3.39
N ILE A 177 16.75 6.48 4.28
CA ILE A 177 15.71 7.11 5.12
C ILE A 177 14.70 7.88 4.26
N GLY A 178 13.41 7.73 4.58
CA GLY A 178 12.30 8.24 3.76
C GLY A 178 11.96 7.38 2.54
N THR A 179 12.69 6.28 2.30
CA THR A 179 12.36 5.27 1.28
C THR A 179 12.13 3.91 1.92
N ASP A 180 13.11 3.38 2.63
CA ASP A 180 13.05 2.03 3.22
C ASP A 180 12.53 2.01 4.66
N TYR A 181 12.73 3.09 5.39
CA TYR A 181 12.25 3.28 6.76
C TYR A 181 12.00 4.77 7.02
N ALA A 182 11.21 5.07 8.05
CA ALA A 182 10.67 6.40 8.31
C ALA A 182 10.07 7.03 7.03
N VAL A 183 9.32 6.25 6.26
CA VAL A 183 8.78 6.62 4.94
C VAL A 183 8.07 7.99 4.95
N SER A 184 7.28 8.29 5.99
CA SER A 184 6.56 9.55 6.19
C SER A 184 7.45 10.78 6.27
N TYR A 185 8.77 10.62 6.50
CA TYR A 185 9.68 11.77 6.57
C TYR A 185 9.79 12.49 5.23
N GLY A 186 9.83 11.73 4.13
CA GLY A 186 10.02 12.28 2.79
C GLY A 186 8.83 12.07 1.85
N ARG A 187 7.85 11.25 2.24
CA ARG A 187 6.77 10.81 1.35
C ARG A 187 5.41 10.84 2.04
N ALA A 188 4.39 11.14 1.25
CA ALA A 188 3.00 10.88 1.61
C ALA A 188 2.57 9.53 0.99
N ARG A 189 1.48 8.94 1.48
CA ARG A 189 1.06 7.59 1.04
C ARG A 189 -0.45 7.42 0.91
N TYR A 190 -0.82 6.55 -0.03
CA TYR A 190 -2.11 5.86 -0.07
C TYR A 190 -1.85 4.38 0.17
N CYS A 191 -2.59 3.78 1.10
CA CYS A 191 -2.43 2.39 1.47
C CYS A 191 -3.74 1.65 1.37
N ALA A 192 -3.73 0.43 0.83
CA ALA A 192 -4.86 -0.48 0.92
C ALA A 192 -4.48 -1.66 1.81
N ARG A 193 -5.22 -1.84 2.90
CA ARG A 193 -5.13 -3.00 3.78
C ARG A 193 -5.95 -4.15 3.22
N LEU A 194 -5.40 -5.35 3.31
CA LEU A 194 -5.99 -6.61 2.88
C LEU A 194 -5.90 -7.60 4.04
N PRO A 195 -7.02 -7.94 4.70
CA PRO A 195 -7.07 -9.07 5.61
C PRO A 195 -6.66 -10.36 4.89
N VAL A 196 -5.83 -11.17 5.55
CA VAL A 196 -5.38 -12.46 5.02
C VAL A 196 -5.47 -13.54 6.09
N THR A 197 -5.62 -14.78 5.66
CA THR A 197 -5.56 -15.94 6.55
C THR A 197 -4.12 -16.28 6.94
N ALA A 198 -3.95 -17.12 7.97
CA ALA A 198 -2.63 -17.62 8.37
C ALA A 198 -1.89 -18.42 7.28
N PRO A 199 -2.56 -19.30 6.51
CA PRO A 199 -1.97 -19.91 5.32
C PRO A 199 -1.48 -18.88 4.30
N GLN A 200 -2.29 -17.87 3.98
CA GLN A 200 -1.94 -16.82 3.03
C GLN A 200 -0.74 -15.98 3.50
N MET A 201 -0.69 -15.59 4.78
CA MET A 201 0.48 -14.91 5.34
C MET A 201 1.75 -15.76 5.23
N THR A 202 1.62 -17.09 5.40
CA THR A 202 2.75 -18.02 5.20
C THR A 202 3.23 -18.02 3.76
N GLN A 203 2.31 -18.01 2.78
CA GLN A 203 2.66 -17.94 1.36
C GLN A 203 3.35 -16.62 1.00
N ILE A 204 2.86 -15.48 1.52
CA ILE A 204 3.49 -14.15 1.37
C ILE A 204 4.92 -14.18 1.90
N VAL A 205 5.11 -14.66 3.13
CA VAL A 205 6.42 -14.76 3.79
C VAL A 205 7.37 -15.66 2.99
N ASN A 206 6.90 -16.82 2.54
CA ASN A 206 7.69 -17.75 1.75
C ASN A 206 8.15 -17.13 0.43
N PHE A 207 7.24 -16.47 -0.29
CA PHE A 207 7.58 -15.77 -1.53
C PHE A 207 8.68 -14.72 -1.29
N LEU A 208 8.49 -13.85 -0.29
CA LEU A 208 9.49 -12.81 0.05
C LEU A 208 10.85 -13.45 0.38
N ASN A 209 10.88 -14.48 1.22
CA ASN A 209 12.11 -15.19 1.56
C ASN A 209 12.79 -15.80 0.32
N THR A 210 12.03 -16.43 -0.58
CA THR A 210 12.57 -16.96 -1.84
C THR A 210 13.20 -15.85 -2.68
N ARG A 211 12.59 -14.66 -2.77
CA ARG A 211 13.17 -13.53 -3.51
C ARG A 211 14.51 -13.08 -2.95
N ASN A 212 14.65 -13.07 -1.63
CA ASN A 212 15.89 -12.67 -0.96
C ASN A 212 16.98 -13.76 -1.06
N ALA A 213 16.59 -15.04 -0.94
CA ALA A 213 17.49 -16.18 -1.08
C ALA A 213 18.21 -16.25 -2.44
N LEU A 214 17.61 -15.74 -3.51
CA LEU A 214 18.23 -15.66 -4.84
C LEU A 214 19.53 -14.85 -4.87
N TYR A 215 19.67 -13.87 -3.97
CA TYR A 215 20.77 -12.90 -3.96
C TYR A 215 21.70 -13.05 -2.75
N GLN A 216 21.24 -13.70 -1.67
CA GLN A 216 22.03 -13.89 -0.44
C GLN A 216 23.37 -14.61 -0.68
N HIS A 217 23.32 -15.72 -1.43
CA HIS A 217 24.48 -16.58 -1.73
C HIS A 217 24.71 -16.78 -3.23
N GLY A 218 23.93 -16.08 -4.05
CA GLY A 218 23.84 -16.34 -5.48
C GLY A 218 25.03 -15.76 -6.28
N PRO A 219 25.32 -16.31 -7.48
CA PRO A 219 26.23 -15.70 -8.45
C PRO A 219 25.65 -14.43 -9.10
N ARG A 220 24.44 -14.02 -8.70
CA ARG A 220 23.67 -12.93 -9.30
C ARG A 220 23.57 -11.76 -8.32
N THR A 221 23.88 -10.57 -8.81
CA THR A 221 23.57 -9.32 -8.15
C THR A 221 22.10 -8.96 -8.38
N PHE A 222 21.46 -8.38 -7.37
CA PHE A 222 20.11 -7.87 -7.52
C PHE A 222 20.11 -6.64 -8.41
N GLU A 223 19.49 -6.74 -9.58
CA GLU A 223 19.30 -5.63 -10.51
C GLU A 223 17.81 -5.34 -10.65
N THR A 224 17.39 -4.17 -10.20
CA THR A 224 16.03 -3.70 -10.46
C THR A 224 15.95 -3.01 -11.81
N ASN A 225 14.83 -3.18 -12.48
CA ASN A 225 14.47 -2.43 -13.66
C ASN A 225 13.05 -1.88 -13.47
N VAL A 226 12.89 -0.57 -13.62
CA VAL A 226 11.61 0.13 -13.41
C VAL A 226 10.46 -0.50 -14.21
N LEU A 227 10.74 -1.11 -15.37
CA LEU A 227 9.72 -1.73 -16.22
C LEU A 227 9.57 -3.24 -15.99
N GLN A 228 10.60 -3.93 -15.50
CA GLN A 228 10.67 -5.41 -15.57
C GLN A 228 10.82 -6.14 -14.22
N ASP A 229 11.35 -5.48 -13.18
CA ASP A 229 11.48 -6.04 -11.83
C ASP A 229 11.66 -4.84 -10.87
N ASN A 230 10.53 -4.24 -10.50
CA ASN A 230 10.43 -3.03 -9.70
C ASN A 230 9.70 -3.30 -8.37
N CYS A 231 9.63 -2.31 -7.48
CA CYS A 231 8.97 -2.44 -6.17
C CYS A 231 7.52 -2.95 -6.24
N ASN A 232 6.77 -2.60 -7.28
CA ASN A 232 5.42 -3.12 -7.46
C ASN A 232 5.40 -4.58 -7.89
N HIS A 233 6.35 -5.06 -8.68
CA HIS A 233 6.41 -6.49 -9.01
C HIS A 233 6.59 -7.32 -7.74
N LEU A 234 7.49 -6.90 -6.85
CA LEU A 234 7.69 -7.56 -5.57
C LEU A 234 6.39 -7.62 -4.76
N ILE A 235 5.73 -6.48 -4.57
CA ILE A 235 4.56 -6.39 -3.70
C ILE A 235 3.34 -7.07 -4.34
N HIS A 236 3.15 -6.88 -5.64
CA HIS A 236 2.10 -7.55 -6.40
C HIS A 236 2.25 -9.06 -6.28
N ASN A 237 3.44 -9.58 -6.54
CA ASN A 237 3.69 -11.02 -6.53
C ASN A 237 3.69 -11.60 -5.11
N ALA A 238 3.95 -10.79 -4.08
CA ALA A 238 3.75 -11.21 -2.71
C ALA A 238 2.27 -11.50 -2.43
N LEU A 239 1.35 -10.62 -2.87
CA LEU A 239 -0.09 -10.88 -2.75
C LEU A 239 -0.58 -11.95 -3.72
N ALA A 240 0.03 -12.07 -4.90
CA ALA A 240 -0.26 -13.14 -5.85
C ALA A 240 0.08 -14.53 -5.28
N ALA A 241 1.17 -14.63 -4.51
CA ALA A 241 1.54 -15.87 -3.83
C ALA A 241 0.48 -16.32 -2.80
N ALA A 242 -0.34 -15.39 -2.30
CA ALA A 242 -1.50 -15.65 -1.45
C ALA A 242 -2.81 -15.84 -2.24
N ASP A 243 -2.71 -16.11 -3.53
CA ASP A 243 -3.84 -16.35 -4.44
C ASP A 243 -4.85 -15.19 -4.51
N PHE A 244 -4.43 -13.96 -4.15
CA PHE A 244 -5.27 -12.77 -4.26
C PHE A 244 -5.56 -12.42 -5.73
N TRP A 245 -4.53 -12.51 -6.57
CA TRP A 245 -4.58 -12.31 -8.02
C TRP A 245 -3.46 -13.13 -8.69
N ARG A 246 -3.37 -13.07 -10.02
CA ARG A 246 -2.28 -13.74 -10.76
C ARG A 246 -0.98 -12.97 -10.63
N ASP A 247 0.15 -13.66 -10.76
CA ASP A 247 1.46 -13.04 -10.75
C ASP A 247 1.67 -12.12 -11.96
N LEU A 248 2.43 -11.05 -11.71
CA LEU A 248 3.02 -10.22 -12.75
C LEU A 248 4.36 -10.80 -13.16
N PRO A 249 4.52 -11.18 -14.45
CA PRO A 249 5.77 -11.70 -14.96
C PRO A 249 6.88 -10.64 -14.92
N VAL A 250 8.04 -11.04 -14.39
CA VAL A 250 9.28 -10.23 -14.39
C VAL A 250 10.14 -10.51 -15.62
N HIS A 251 11.03 -9.58 -15.98
CA HIS A 251 11.99 -9.71 -17.09
C HIS A 251 11.36 -9.93 -18.47
N GLN A 252 10.16 -9.40 -18.70
CA GLN A 252 9.52 -9.43 -20.01
C GLN A 252 10.27 -8.61 -21.06
N PHE A 253 10.04 -8.90 -22.34
CA PHE A 253 10.52 -8.05 -23.43
C PHE A 253 10.07 -6.59 -23.26
N ILE A 254 10.99 -5.64 -23.45
CA ILE A 254 10.85 -4.25 -22.99
C ILE A 254 9.61 -3.51 -23.53
N LEU A 255 9.20 -3.78 -24.77
CA LEU A 255 8.00 -3.16 -25.35
C LEU A 255 6.71 -3.66 -24.70
N LYS A 256 6.68 -4.93 -24.29
CA LYS A 256 5.55 -5.48 -23.54
C LYS A 256 5.55 -4.91 -22.12
N ALA A 257 6.72 -4.89 -21.48
CA ALA A 257 6.90 -4.31 -20.15
C ALA A 257 6.48 -2.83 -20.11
N ALA A 258 6.82 -2.01 -21.10
CA ALA A 258 6.44 -0.61 -21.16
C ALA A 258 4.91 -0.37 -21.21
N LEU A 259 4.13 -1.34 -21.71
CA LEU A 259 2.67 -1.25 -21.79
C LEU A 259 1.97 -1.82 -20.55
N THR A 260 2.66 -2.67 -19.78
CA THR A 260 2.04 -3.42 -18.67
C THR A 260 2.77 -3.26 -17.35
N PHE A 261 3.76 -2.36 -17.24
CA PHE A 261 4.53 -2.24 -16.02
C PHE A 261 3.64 -1.70 -14.88
N PRO A 262 3.71 -2.31 -13.70
CA PRO A 262 2.91 -1.89 -12.56
C PRO A 262 3.46 -0.58 -11.97
N VAL A 263 2.54 0.32 -11.64
CA VAL A 263 2.81 1.65 -11.06
C VAL A 263 2.16 1.75 -9.68
N PRO A 264 2.82 2.36 -8.67
CA PRO A 264 2.40 2.22 -7.27
C PRO A 264 0.94 2.60 -7.03
N LYS A 265 0.53 3.77 -7.54
CA LYS A 265 -0.85 4.26 -7.35
C LYS A 265 -1.87 3.37 -8.07
N ASN A 266 -1.53 2.82 -9.24
CA ASN A 266 -2.38 1.89 -9.96
C ASN A 266 -2.57 0.59 -9.16
N GLU A 267 -1.54 0.09 -8.46
CA GLU A 267 -1.63 -1.15 -7.68
C GLU A 267 -2.59 -1.05 -6.49
N VAL A 268 -2.65 0.11 -5.82
CA VAL A 268 -3.69 0.39 -4.81
C VAL A 268 -5.09 0.25 -5.41
N VAL A 269 -5.31 0.83 -6.59
CA VAL A 269 -6.60 0.73 -7.30
C VAL A 269 -6.88 -0.69 -7.78
N ASN A 270 -5.88 -1.41 -8.29
CA ASN A 270 -6.00 -2.80 -8.72
C ASN A 270 -6.45 -3.69 -7.56
N LEU A 271 -5.95 -3.46 -6.34
CA LEU A 271 -6.36 -4.20 -5.15
C LEU A 271 -7.83 -3.94 -4.82
N LEU A 272 -8.24 -2.67 -4.77
CA LEU A 272 -9.63 -2.28 -4.52
C LEU A 272 -10.59 -2.79 -5.62
N ASP A 273 -10.13 -2.83 -6.87
CA ASP A 273 -10.93 -3.31 -8.00
C ASP A 273 -11.04 -4.84 -8.04
N ARG A 274 -10.00 -5.58 -7.63
CA ARG A 274 -10.09 -7.04 -7.43
C ARG A 274 -11.14 -7.36 -6.38
N ALA A 275 -11.15 -6.64 -5.26
CA ALA A 275 -12.15 -6.80 -4.21
C ALA A 275 -13.57 -6.53 -4.72
N ARG A 276 -13.75 -5.42 -5.45
CA ARG A 276 -15.05 -5.03 -6.03
C ARG A 276 -15.57 -6.02 -7.08
N ARG A 277 -14.71 -6.52 -7.98
CA ARG A 277 -15.10 -7.46 -9.05
C ARG A 277 -15.59 -8.80 -8.52
N HIS A 278 -15.21 -9.16 -7.30
CA HIS A 278 -15.62 -10.41 -6.64
C HIS A 278 -16.60 -10.09 -5.51
N GLU A 279 -17.56 -9.19 -5.79
CA GLU A 279 -18.64 -8.89 -4.86
C GLU A 279 -19.35 -10.20 -4.48
N PRO A 280 -19.48 -10.52 -3.18
CA PRO A 280 -20.02 -11.80 -2.72
C PRO A 280 -21.40 -12.19 -3.26
N GLY A 281 -22.18 -11.25 -3.80
CA GLY A 281 -23.56 -11.47 -4.24
C GLY A 281 -23.73 -12.27 -5.54
N ASP A 282 -22.69 -12.39 -6.38
CA ASP A 282 -22.78 -13.12 -7.65
C ASP A 282 -22.16 -14.52 -7.56
N LEU A 283 -22.93 -15.47 -7.02
CA LEU A 283 -22.46 -16.85 -6.81
C LEU A 283 -21.99 -17.54 -8.10
N HIS A 284 -22.61 -17.20 -9.25
CA HIS A 284 -22.22 -17.75 -10.55
C HIS A 284 -20.85 -17.22 -10.96
N ALA A 285 -20.64 -15.91 -10.94
CA ALA A 285 -19.35 -15.31 -11.28
C ALA A 285 -18.23 -15.81 -10.35
N LEU A 286 -18.49 -15.93 -9.04
CA LEU A 286 -17.51 -16.45 -8.09
C LEU A 286 -17.11 -17.91 -8.37
N TYR A 287 -18.07 -18.76 -8.75
CA TYR A 287 -17.76 -20.16 -9.11
C TYR A 287 -16.95 -20.25 -10.41
N HIS A 288 -17.24 -19.38 -11.40
CA HIS A 288 -16.59 -19.42 -12.70
C HIS A 288 -15.22 -18.70 -12.74
N ASP A 289 -14.86 -17.91 -11.72
CA ASP A 289 -13.48 -17.45 -11.52
C ASP A 289 -12.64 -18.58 -10.87
N PRO A 290 -11.66 -19.18 -11.59
CA PRO A 290 -10.95 -20.35 -11.09
C PRO A 290 -10.13 -20.07 -9.82
N LEU A 291 -9.62 -18.85 -9.68
CA LEU A 291 -8.79 -18.47 -8.53
C LEU A 291 -9.67 -18.31 -7.29
N THR A 292 -10.77 -17.57 -7.40
CA THR A 292 -11.76 -17.42 -6.34
C THR A 292 -12.39 -18.74 -5.92
N ARG A 293 -12.69 -19.62 -6.88
CA ARG A 293 -13.16 -20.98 -6.57
C ARG A 293 -12.11 -21.77 -5.79
N HIS A 294 -10.84 -21.67 -6.18
CA HIS A 294 -9.74 -22.34 -5.49
C HIS A 294 -9.60 -21.85 -4.05
N THR A 295 -9.51 -20.53 -3.83
CA THR A 295 -9.30 -19.96 -2.49
C THR A 295 -10.48 -20.22 -1.55
N LEU A 296 -11.71 -20.22 -2.06
CA LEU A 296 -12.86 -20.56 -1.21
C LEU A 296 -12.84 -22.03 -0.78
N LEU A 297 -12.54 -22.93 -1.72
CA LEU A 297 -12.57 -24.37 -1.44
C LEU A 297 -11.39 -24.83 -0.57
N HIS A 298 -10.23 -24.18 -0.71
CA HIS A 298 -9.01 -24.57 -0.01
C HIS A 298 -8.81 -23.79 1.29
N ASP A 299 -9.00 -22.48 1.26
CA ASP A 299 -8.68 -21.58 2.37
C ASP A 299 -9.91 -21.02 3.09
N GLY A 300 -11.11 -21.27 2.56
CA GLY A 300 -12.35 -20.72 3.10
C GLY A 300 -12.38 -19.19 3.00
N TRP A 301 -11.82 -18.62 1.93
CA TRP A 301 -11.62 -17.18 1.80
C TRP A 301 -12.01 -16.64 0.41
N LEU A 302 -12.55 -15.42 0.38
CA LEU A 302 -12.90 -14.68 -0.86
C LEU A 302 -12.19 -13.30 -0.94
N PRO A 303 -11.78 -12.85 -2.15
CA PRO A 303 -11.17 -11.52 -2.35
C PRO A 303 -12.05 -10.32 -2.00
N GLY A 304 -13.37 -10.50 -1.95
CA GLY A 304 -14.36 -9.47 -1.62
C GLY A 304 -14.83 -9.55 -0.16
N GLU A 305 -13.97 -9.92 0.78
CA GLU A 305 -14.29 -9.94 2.21
C GLU A 305 -14.30 -8.53 2.85
N PRO A 306 -14.94 -8.37 4.04
CA PRO A 306 -14.84 -7.15 4.83
C PRO A 306 -13.40 -6.85 5.26
N GLY A 307 -13.13 -5.57 5.54
CA GLY A 307 -11.84 -5.12 6.05
C GLY A 307 -10.83 -4.70 4.98
N ILE A 308 -11.17 -4.72 3.69
CA ILE A 308 -10.35 -4.02 2.69
C ILE A 308 -10.57 -2.51 2.83
N ILE A 309 -9.55 -1.82 3.36
CA ILE A 309 -9.62 -0.41 3.74
C ILE A 309 -8.49 0.38 3.08
N LEU A 310 -8.86 1.42 2.35
CA LEU A 310 -8.03 2.50 1.84
C LEU A 310 -7.81 3.54 2.94
N ASP A 311 -6.56 3.82 3.27
CA ASP A 311 -6.18 4.96 4.10
C ASP A 311 -5.17 5.86 3.38
N SER A 312 -5.01 7.09 3.86
CA SER A 312 -3.97 7.99 3.40
C SER A 312 -3.26 8.66 4.56
N ASN A 313 -1.97 8.92 4.38
CA ASN A 313 -1.18 9.65 5.36
C ASN A 313 -0.33 10.69 4.64
N THR A 314 -0.32 11.90 5.17
CA THR A 314 0.53 12.98 4.65
C THR A 314 1.99 12.75 5.01
N VAL A 315 2.89 13.42 4.28
CA VAL A 315 4.27 13.60 4.74
C VAL A 315 4.28 14.32 6.08
N GLN A 316 5.27 14.04 6.94
CA GLN A 316 5.41 14.69 8.23
C GLN A 316 5.60 16.21 8.04
N THR A 317 4.83 17.02 8.77
CA THR A 317 4.91 18.49 8.76
C THR A 317 4.86 19.07 10.17
N PRO A 318 5.58 20.18 10.45
CA PRO A 318 6.55 20.86 9.59
C PRO A 318 7.77 19.99 9.31
N ASN A 319 8.48 20.25 8.21
CA ASN A 319 9.57 19.38 7.75
C ASN A 319 10.84 20.17 7.43
N ALA A 320 11.91 19.95 8.19
CA ALA A 320 13.19 20.64 8.02
C ALA A 320 14.11 19.96 6.98
N VAL A 321 13.81 18.72 6.56
CA VAL A 321 14.72 17.89 5.75
C VAL A 321 14.22 17.69 4.33
N TYR A 322 12.91 17.49 4.14
CA TYR A 322 12.30 17.22 2.84
C TYR A 322 11.34 18.32 2.40
N ASN A 323 11.18 18.44 1.09
CA ASN A 323 10.09 19.20 0.48
C ASN A 323 8.78 18.44 0.66
N THR A 324 7.70 19.15 0.92
CA THR A 324 6.38 18.56 1.24
C THR A 324 5.34 18.76 0.15
N ARG A 325 5.73 19.44 -0.95
CA ARG A 325 4.93 19.49 -2.18
C ARG A 325 5.26 18.25 -3.01
N LEU A 326 4.41 17.25 -2.89
CA LEU A 326 4.66 15.91 -3.39
C LEU A 326 3.68 15.55 -4.50
N SER A 327 4.16 14.78 -5.48
CA SER A 327 3.37 14.24 -6.57
C SER A 327 3.30 12.72 -6.46
N LEU A 328 2.19 12.14 -6.91
CA LEU A 328 2.03 10.71 -7.14
C LEU A 328 1.03 10.54 -8.28
N ILE A 329 1.54 10.14 -9.44
CA ILE A 329 0.74 10.04 -10.67
C ILE A 329 0.16 8.63 -10.83
N PHE A 330 -1.00 8.55 -11.48
CA PHE A 330 -1.42 7.33 -12.15
C PHE A 330 -0.64 7.18 -13.45
N TYR A 331 -0.40 5.94 -13.85
CA TYR A 331 -0.04 5.64 -15.23
C TYR A 331 -1.30 5.14 -15.92
N ASP A 332 -2.10 6.08 -16.39
CA ASP A 332 -3.35 5.79 -17.06
C ASP A 332 -3.10 5.34 -18.51
N ASP A 333 -3.96 4.45 -19.00
CA ASP A 333 -4.11 4.26 -20.44
C ASP A 333 -4.47 5.63 -21.06
N PRO A 334 -3.68 6.15 -22.02
CA PRO A 334 -3.87 7.49 -22.59
C PRO A 334 -5.24 7.70 -23.25
N LEU A 335 -6.01 6.64 -23.50
CA LEU A 335 -7.35 6.71 -24.09
C LEU A 335 -8.49 6.71 -23.05
N LEU A 336 -8.31 6.11 -21.86
CA LEU A 336 -9.43 5.82 -20.96
C LEU A 336 -9.38 6.52 -19.59
N GLY A 337 -8.20 6.93 -19.10
CA GLY A 337 -8.07 7.66 -17.82
C GLY A 337 -8.84 7.00 -16.66
N HIS A 338 -8.84 5.67 -16.62
CA HIS A 338 -9.76 4.90 -15.78
C HIS A 338 -9.30 4.90 -14.32
N TYR A 339 -7.99 4.90 -14.04
CA TYR A 339 -7.50 4.79 -12.67
C TYR A 339 -7.86 6.00 -11.82
N ASN A 340 -7.74 7.21 -12.36
CA ASN A 340 -8.09 8.40 -11.60
C ASN A 340 -9.58 8.45 -11.24
N ARG A 341 -10.46 8.11 -12.20
CA ARG A 341 -11.92 8.06 -11.96
C ARG A 341 -12.29 6.95 -10.98
N THR A 342 -11.70 5.76 -11.13
CA THR A 342 -11.95 4.63 -10.24
C THR A 342 -11.44 4.92 -8.83
N PHE A 343 -10.29 5.57 -8.68
CA PHE A 343 -9.77 5.96 -7.38
C PHE A 343 -10.68 6.99 -6.70
N GLN A 344 -11.13 8.01 -7.43
CA GLN A 344 -12.10 8.98 -6.90
C GLN A 344 -13.39 8.28 -6.44
N HIS A 345 -13.89 7.32 -7.23
CA HIS A 345 -15.06 6.52 -6.85
C HIS A 345 -14.86 5.77 -5.50
N TYR A 346 -13.64 5.32 -5.20
CA TYR A 346 -13.33 4.72 -3.90
C TYR A 346 -13.24 5.74 -2.77
N LEU A 347 -12.70 6.94 -3.05
CA LEU A 347 -12.67 8.04 -2.08
C LEU A 347 -14.07 8.58 -1.75
N ASP A 348 -15.00 8.56 -2.71
CA ASP A 348 -16.37 9.05 -2.53
C ASP A 348 -17.27 8.06 -1.76
N GLN A 349 -16.78 6.87 -1.44
CA GLN A 349 -17.54 5.80 -0.80
C GLN A 349 -16.96 5.43 0.57
N PRO A 350 -17.64 5.84 1.67
CA PRO A 350 -17.18 5.58 3.03
C PRO A 350 -16.81 4.13 3.34
N ARG A 351 -17.49 3.15 2.72
CA ARG A 351 -17.19 1.72 2.92
C ARG A 351 -15.74 1.34 2.60
N TYR A 352 -15.01 2.13 1.82
CA TYR A 352 -13.61 1.84 1.50
C TYR A 352 -12.62 2.47 2.47
N HIS A 353 -13.02 3.38 3.35
CA HIS A 353 -12.07 4.12 4.20
C HIS A 353 -12.57 4.36 5.63
N ASP A 354 -13.77 3.89 5.96
CA ASP A 354 -14.34 3.88 7.30
C ASP A 354 -14.76 2.45 7.64
N LEU A 355 -14.18 1.89 8.71
CA LEU A 355 -14.42 0.50 9.11
C LEU A 355 -15.88 0.25 9.47
N HIS A 356 -16.54 1.19 10.15
CA HIS A 356 -17.94 1.03 10.52
C HIS A 356 -18.84 1.00 9.27
N ALA A 357 -18.65 1.92 8.33
CA ALA A 357 -19.35 1.95 7.06
C ALA A 357 -19.08 0.68 6.21
N ASN A 358 -17.84 0.17 6.23
CA ASN A 358 -17.48 -1.09 5.59
C ASN A 358 -18.32 -2.25 6.15
N LEU A 359 -18.31 -2.42 7.47
CA LEU A 359 -19.03 -3.51 8.13
C LEU A 359 -20.56 -3.39 7.98
N LEU A 360 -21.14 -2.19 8.04
CA LEU A 360 -22.57 -1.98 7.81
C LEU A 360 -22.98 -2.35 6.38
N TRP A 361 -22.13 -2.01 5.40
CA TRP A 361 -22.38 -2.39 4.01
C TRP A 361 -22.38 -3.91 3.85
N TYR A 362 -21.39 -4.61 4.42
CA TYR A 362 -21.33 -6.08 4.39
C TYR A 362 -22.47 -6.75 5.16
N SER A 363 -22.90 -6.20 6.31
CA SER A 363 -24.06 -6.69 7.06
C SER A 363 -25.33 -6.69 6.20
N THR A 364 -25.55 -5.58 5.48
CA THR A 364 -26.68 -5.42 4.56
C THR A 364 -26.56 -6.41 3.38
N LEU A 365 -25.36 -6.48 2.77
CA LEU A 365 -25.09 -7.38 1.65
C LEU A 365 -25.34 -8.85 2.02
N TYR A 366 -24.79 -9.31 3.14
CA TYR A 366 -24.90 -10.71 3.56
C TYR A 366 -26.32 -11.09 3.97
N THR A 367 -27.07 -10.16 4.56
CA THR A 367 -28.50 -10.36 4.83
C THR A 367 -29.28 -10.55 3.54
N ARG A 368 -29.02 -9.73 2.51
CA ARG A 368 -29.64 -9.87 1.19
C ARG A 368 -29.30 -11.21 0.55
N ILE A 369 -28.02 -11.60 0.53
CA ILE A 369 -27.57 -12.88 -0.04
C ILE A 369 -28.24 -14.07 0.65
N ALA A 370 -28.34 -14.04 1.99
CA ALA A 370 -28.99 -15.10 2.74
C ALA A 370 -30.49 -15.20 2.41
N HIS A 371 -31.18 -14.07 2.24
CA HIS A 371 -32.58 -14.01 1.85
C HIS A 371 -32.81 -14.50 0.40
N GLU A 372 -31.90 -14.18 -0.52
CA GLU A 372 -31.97 -14.55 -1.94
C GLU A 372 -31.45 -15.96 -2.24
N ARG A 373 -31.05 -16.72 -1.21
CA ARG A 373 -30.53 -18.09 -1.34
C ARG A 373 -31.53 -19.00 -2.06
N ARG A 374 -31.12 -19.52 -3.22
CA ARG A 374 -31.87 -20.51 -3.99
C ARG A 374 -31.49 -21.94 -3.59
N PRO A 375 -32.42 -22.91 -3.62
CA PRO A 375 -32.09 -24.31 -3.39
C PRO A 375 -30.98 -24.82 -4.31
N LEU A 376 -30.06 -25.65 -3.78
CA LEU A 376 -28.98 -26.25 -4.57
C LEU A 376 -29.49 -27.00 -5.80
N SER A 377 -30.66 -27.66 -5.69
CA SER A 377 -31.30 -28.37 -6.79
C SER A 377 -31.69 -27.48 -7.97
N GLU A 378 -31.88 -26.17 -7.75
CA GLU A 378 -32.10 -25.22 -8.84
C GLU A 378 -30.81 -24.83 -9.53
N TRP A 379 -29.72 -24.66 -8.78
CA TRP A 379 -28.39 -24.38 -9.33
C TRP A 379 -27.86 -25.53 -10.17
N LEU A 380 -28.00 -26.77 -9.69
CA LEU A 380 -27.54 -27.98 -10.41
C LEU A 380 -28.30 -28.26 -11.72
N LYS A 381 -29.36 -27.49 -12.03
CA LYS A 381 -29.97 -27.50 -13.38
C LYS A 381 -29.13 -26.75 -14.42
N LYS A 382 -28.22 -25.88 -13.97
CA LYS A 382 -27.43 -24.95 -14.79
C LYS A 382 -25.92 -25.11 -14.60
N GLU A 383 -25.51 -25.53 -13.40
CA GLU A 383 -24.12 -25.72 -13.01
C GLU A 383 -23.75 -27.21 -12.98
N PRO A 384 -22.46 -27.55 -13.18
CA PRO A 384 -21.98 -28.93 -13.11
C PRO A 384 -22.05 -29.50 -11.68
N SER A 385 -21.89 -30.82 -11.55
CA SER A 385 -22.06 -31.52 -10.26
C SER A 385 -21.08 -31.10 -9.17
N ASP A 386 -19.87 -30.68 -9.53
CA ASP A 386 -18.85 -30.19 -8.60
C ASP A 386 -19.20 -28.83 -7.99
N PHE A 387 -20.17 -28.09 -8.56
CA PHE A 387 -20.72 -26.87 -7.98
C PHE A 387 -21.27 -27.08 -6.57
N MET A 388 -21.77 -28.28 -6.24
CA MET A 388 -22.27 -28.60 -4.91
C MET A 388 -21.24 -28.32 -3.81
N ASN A 389 -19.97 -28.66 -4.04
CA ASN A 389 -18.91 -28.43 -3.06
C ASN A 389 -18.68 -26.94 -2.84
N PHE A 390 -18.64 -26.17 -3.93
CA PHE A 390 -18.49 -24.73 -3.89
C PHE A 390 -19.68 -24.04 -3.21
N TYR A 391 -20.91 -24.42 -3.54
CA TYR A 391 -22.13 -23.91 -2.92
C TYR A 391 -22.13 -24.13 -1.40
N ASN A 392 -21.76 -25.33 -0.94
CA ASN A 392 -21.71 -25.65 0.49
C ASN A 392 -20.60 -24.86 1.21
N ALA A 393 -19.42 -24.74 0.59
CA ALA A 393 -18.32 -23.93 1.12
C ALA A 393 -18.71 -22.45 1.19
N TYR A 394 -19.36 -21.92 0.16
CA TYR A 394 -19.82 -20.53 0.10
C TYR A 394 -20.81 -20.18 1.21
N TYR A 395 -21.81 -21.01 1.46
CA TYR A 395 -22.76 -20.71 2.53
C TYR A 395 -22.19 -20.94 3.93
N THR A 396 -21.19 -21.82 4.08
CA THR A 396 -20.41 -21.93 5.31
C THR A 396 -19.59 -20.65 5.55
N TRP A 397 -18.91 -20.18 4.51
CA TRP A 397 -18.16 -18.94 4.51
C TRP A 397 -19.06 -17.73 4.84
N LEU A 398 -20.24 -17.63 4.22
CA LEU A 398 -21.18 -16.53 4.43
C LEU A 398 -21.58 -16.39 5.90
N GLU A 399 -21.89 -17.50 6.59
CA GLU A 399 -22.27 -17.47 8.00
C GLU A 399 -21.09 -17.08 8.92
N ALA A 400 -19.88 -17.53 8.59
CA ALA A 400 -18.67 -17.11 9.30
C ALA A 400 -18.44 -15.60 9.14
N GLN A 401 -18.61 -15.07 7.93
CA GLN A 401 -18.44 -13.65 7.63
C GLN A 401 -19.52 -12.77 8.26
N LYS A 402 -20.78 -13.24 8.32
CA LYS A 402 -21.85 -12.57 9.10
C LYS A 402 -21.47 -12.46 10.57
N SER A 403 -21.00 -13.56 11.16
CA SER A 403 -20.54 -13.57 12.56
C SER A 403 -19.37 -12.60 12.80
N LEU A 404 -18.42 -12.52 11.86
CA LEU A 404 -17.30 -11.56 11.92
C LEU A 404 -17.80 -10.11 11.86
N VAL A 405 -18.71 -9.81 10.95
CA VAL A 405 -19.29 -8.47 10.79
C VAL A 405 -20.08 -8.06 12.05
N ASP A 406 -20.92 -8.93 12.59
CA ASP A 406 -21.70 -8.67 13.81
C ASP A 406 -20.79 -8.42 15.02
N LYS A 407 -19.72 -9.23 15.16
CA LYS A 407 -18.68 -9.01 16.17
C LYS A 407 -18.04 -7.63 15.99
N GLY A 408 -17.69 -7.26 14.77
CA GLY A 408 -17.06 -5.97 14.48
C GLY A 408 -17.95 -4.79 14.80
N LEU A 409 -19.22 -4.81 14.35
CA LEU A 409 -20.19 -3.77 14.68
C LEU A 409 -20.43 -3.64 16.19
N THR A 410 -20.42 -4.77 16.92
CA THR A 410 -20.51 -4.78 18.39
C THR A 410 -19.30 -4.10 19.02
N LEU A 411 -18.07 -4.45 18.60
CA LEU A 411 -16.84 -3.84 19.12
C LEU A 411 -16.80 -2.33 18.88
N LEU A 412 -17.28 -1.89 17.71
CA LEU A 412 -17.34 -0.47 17.35
C LEU A 412 -18.38 0.31 18.13
N SER A 413 -19.52 -0.31 18.44
CA SER A 413 -20.57 0.30 19.26
C SER A 413 -20.12 0.51 20.71
N VAL A 414 -19.33 -0.42 21.25
CA VAL A 414 -18.75 -0.32 22.61
C VAL A 414 -17.61 0.71 22.67
N ALA A 415 -16.86 0.87 21.58
CA ALA A 415 -15.74 1.80 21.48
C ALA A 415 -16.15 3.27 21.29
N ALA A 416 -17.41 3.56 20.96
CA ALA A 416 -17.91 4.93 20.86
C ALA A 416 -17.97 5.57 22.26
N PRO A 417 -17.19 6.64 22.55
CA PRO A 417 -17.34 7.34 23.81
C PRO A 417 -18.73 7.98 23.88
N THR A 418 -19.40 7.83 25.02
CA THR A 418 -20.44 8.74 25.50
C THR A 418 -19.88 10.17 25.54
N SER A 419 -19.93 10.87 24.40
CA SER A 419 -19.54 12.26 24.23
C SER A 419 -20.60 12.96 23.38
N SER A 420 -21.82 13.03 23.92
CA SER A 420 -22.83 14.00 23.49
C SER A 420 -23.19 14.91 24.67
N ALA A 421 -22.27 15.82 25.02
CA ALA A 421 -22.59 17.02 25.78
C ALA A 421 -21.44 18.03 25.65
N TRP A 422 -21.26 18.59 24.46
CA TRP A 422 -20.66 19.92 24.35
C TRP A 422 -21.82 20.91 24.20
N PRO A 423 -22.02 21.87 25.10
CA PRO A 423 -23.02 22.90 24.93
C PRO A 423 -22.66 23.79 23.74
N PRO A 424 -23.66 24.41 23.07
CA PRO A 424 -23.39 25.27 21.92
C PRO A 424 -22.51 26.46 22.33
N VAL A 425 -21.48 26.71 21.52
CA VAL A 425 -20.61 27.88 21.61
C VAL A 425 -21.46 29.14 21.36
N PRO A 426 -21.38 30.19 22.19
CA PRO A 426 -22.10 31.45 21.94
C PRO A 426 -21.59 32.11 20.65
N PRO A 427 -22.46 32.82 19.89
CA PRO A 427 -22.05 33.51 18.69
C PRO A 427 -20.99 34.58 19.00
N GLY A 428 -19.81 34.41 18.39
CA GLY A 428 -18.68 35.32 18.52
C GLY A 428 -19.00 36.71 17.96
N THR A 429 -18.57 37.70 18.73
CA THR A 429 -18.60 39.13 18.45
C THR A 429 -18.03 39.46 17.06
N GLN A 430 -18.76 40.28 16.30
CA GLN A 430 -18.34 40.78 15.00
C GLN A 430 -17.01 41.55 15.11
N LYS A 431 -16.12 41.32 14.15
CA LYS A 431 -14.90 42.12 13.94
C LYS A 431 -15.29 43.57 13.62
N GLU A 432 -14.81 44.51 14.42
CA GLU A 432 -14.80 45.93 14.07
C GLU A 432 -13.88 46.17 12.86
N GLU A 433 -14.43 46.93 11.92
CA GLU A 433 -13.79 47.41 10.69
C GLU A 433 -12.92 48.64 11.02
N PRO A 434 -11.67 48.76 10.53
CA PRO A 434 -10.85 49.92 10.82
C PRO A 434 -11.33 51.15 10.06
N ALA A 435 -11.53 52.25 10.80
CA ALA A 435 -12.01 53.53 10.31
C ALA A 435 -11.10 54.12 9.20
N ARG A 436 -11.75 54.61 8.13
CA ARG A 436 -11.13 55.40 7.06
C ARG A 436 -10.63 56.74 7.59
N ALA A 437 -9.35 57.03 7.37
CA ALA A 437 -8.78 58.35 7.57
C ALA A 437 -9.30 59.32 6.50
N ASN A 438 -9.95 60.41 6.94
CA ASN A 438 -10.25 61.56 6.10
C ASN A 438 -9.12 62.58 6.19
N ALA A 439 -8.71 63.07 5.02
CA ALA A 439 -7.74 64.12 4.81
C ALA A 439 -8.16 65.47 5.43
N ARG A 440 -7.20 66.14 6.06
CA ARG A 440 -6.92 67.58 5.90
C ARG A 440 -5.42 67.81 6.01
#